data_AF-A0A0M9WNZ2-F1
#
_entry.id   AF-A0A0M9WNZ2-F1
#
_cell.length_a   1.000
_cell.length_b   1.000
_cell.length_c   1.000
_cell.angle_alpha   90.00
_cell.angle_beta   90.00
_cell.angle_gamma   90.00
#
_symmetry.space_group_name_H-M   'P 1'
#
loop_
_entity.id
_entity.type
_entity.pdbx_description
1 polymer ?
#
loop_
_entity_poly.entity_id
_entity_poly.type
_entity_poly.pdbx_seq_one_letter_code
_entity_poly.pdbx_strand_id
1 'polypeptide(L)'
;MAEGLRLDPGTIEEIVTICDTMLETLREAARHASDLADAPSFGGFKSAEDLRTGFVHKARGTPESLFERLQQFAAVLENMRETFASGDEGFLATEHDWSAVLNASGQGGR
;
A
#
# COMPACT_ATOMS: atom_id res chain seq x y z
N MET A 1 34.98 -2.56 -3.20
CA MET A 1 34.18 -2.97 -4.36
C MET A 1 33.18 -3.95 -3.81
N ALA A 2 31.90 -3.57 -3.72
CA ALA A 2 30.88 -4.45 -3.16
C ALA A 2 30.72 -5.62 -4.13
N GLU A 3 31.21 -6.80 -3.72
CA GLU A 3 30.94 -8.04 -4.42
C GLU A 3 29.42 -8.19 -4.43
N GLY A 4 28.84 -7.99 -5.61
CA GLY A 4 27.41 -7.76 -5.79
C GLY A 4 26.63 -8.89 -5.13
N LEU A 5 25.75 -8.52 -4.19
CA LEU A 5 24.81 -9.44 -3.57
C LEU A 5 23.79 -9.85 -4.64
N ARG A 6 24.16 -10.81 -5.48
CA ARG A 6 23.30 -11.31 -6.54
C ARG A 6 22.43 -12.39 -5.93
N LEU A 7 21.13 -12.12 -5.87
CA LEU A 7 20.16 -13.11 -5.43
C LEU A 7 20.13 -14.27 -6.44
N ASP A 8 19.96 -15.49 -5.92
CA ASP A 8 19.73 -16.65 -6.78
C ASP A 8 18.42 -16.44 -7.57
N PRO A 9 18.35 -16.84 -8.86
CA PRO A 9 17.14 -16.70 -9.66
C PRO A 9 15.89 -17.29 -9.00
N GLY A 10 15.99 -18.41 -8.28
CA GLY A 10 14.87 -18.98 -7.54
C GLY A 10 14.39 -18.08 -6.40
N THR A 11 15.30 -17.40 -5.72
CA THR A 11 14.94 -16.40 -4.69
C THR A 11 14.22 -15.19 -5.29
N ILE A 12 14.61 -14.75 -6.49
CA ILE A 12 13.91 -13.66 -7.18
C ILE A 12 12.47 -14.07 -7.52
N GLU A 13 12.28 -15.28 -8.05
CA GLU A 13 10.95 -15.82 -8.36
C GLU A 13 10.06 -15.92 -7.11
N GLU A 14 10.61 -16.36 -5.98
CA GLU A 14 9.90 -16.41 -4.69
C GLU A 14 9.47 -15.02 -4.22
N ILE A 15 10.37 -14.03 -4.26
CA ILE A 15 10.06 -12.66 -3.85
C ILE A 15 8.97 -12.05 -4.75
N VAL A 16 9.08 -12.21 -6.07
CA VAL A 16 8.05 -11.73 -7.01
C VAL A 16 6.69 -12.38 -6.70
N THR A 17 6.66 -13.68 -6.41
CA THR A 17 5.44 -14.41 -6.04
C THR A 17 4.82 -13.89 -4.74
N ILE A 18 5.64 -13.57 -3.75
CA ILE A 18 5.20 -12.96 -2.49
C ILE A 18 4.62 -11.58 -2.76
N CYS A 19 5.30 -10.74 -3.56
CA CYS A 19 4.80 -9.43 -3.96
C CYS A 19 3.44 -9.53 -4.68
N ASP A 20 3.28 -10.49 -5.60
CA ASP A 20 2.01 -10.73 -6.30
C ASP A 20 0.86 -11.06 -5.33
N THR A 21 1.12 -11.93 -4.36
CA THR A 21 0.12 -12.30 -3.33
C THR A 21 -0.26 -11.10 -2.45
N MET A 22 0.73 -10.31 -2.05
CA MET A 22 0.50 -9.11 -1.25
C MET A 22 -0.28 -8.04 -2.04
N LEU A 23 0.03 -7.86 -3.33
CA LEU A 23 -0.69 -6.95 -4.21
C LEU A 23 -2.15 -7.33 -4.38
N GLU A 24 -2.44 -8.62 -4.56
CA GLU A 24 -3.81 -9.11 -4.63
C GLU A 24 -4.58 -8.79 -3.35
N THR A 25 -3.96 -9.06 -2.20
CA THR A 25 -4.54 -8.78 -0.87
C THR A 25 -4.83 -7.28 -0.68
N LEU A 26 -3.88 -6.41 -1.04
CA LEU A 26 -4.05 -4.96 -0.92
C LEU A 26 -5.14 -4.44 -1.86
N ARG A 27 -5.20 -4.95 -3.09
CA ARG A 27 -6.25 -4.57 -4.06
C ARG A 27 -7.62 -5.03 -3.59
N GLU A 28 -7.73 -6.20 -2.97
CA GLU A 28 -8.99 -6.65 -2.35
C GLU A 28 -9.41 -5.77 -1.18
N ALA A 29 -8.49 -5.47 -0.26
CA ALA A 29 -8.75 -4.55 0.84
C ALA A 29 -9.18 -3.16 0.33
N ALA A 30 -8.57 -2.67 -0.75
CA ALA A 30 -8.94 -1.39 -1.36
C ALA A 30 -10.36 -1.43 -1.94
N ARG A 31 -10.78 -2.55 -2.56
CA ARG A 31 -12.18 -2.71 -3.00
C ARG A 31 -13.14 -2.59 -1.83
N HIS A 32 -12.90 -3.32 -0.74
CA HIS A 32 -13.74 -3.23 0.46
C HIS A 32 -13.74 -1.83 1.10
N ALA A 33 -12.59 -1.14 1.09
CA ALA A 33 -12.51 0.24 1.56
C ALA A 33 -13.33 1.20 0.68
N SER A 34 -13.39 0.96 -0.63
CA SER A 34 -14.26 1.72 -1.54
C SER A 34 -15.73 1.48 -1.22
N ASP A 35 -16.13 0.24 -0.96
CA ASP A 35 -17.53 -0.09 -0.60
C ASP A 35 -17.96 0.60 0.70
N LEU A 36 -17.02 0.81 1.64
CA LEU A 36 -17.28 1.56 2.87
C LEU A 36 -17.53 3.06 2.61
N ALA A 37 -16.95 3.61 1.55
CA ALA A 37 -17.23 4.99 1.15
C ALA A 37 -18.67 5.17 0.62
N ASP A 38 -19.29 4.08 0.17
CA ASP A 38 -20.69 4.03 -0.27
C ASP A 38 -21.66 3.73 0.90
N ALA A 39 -21.23 3.96 2.15
CA ALA A 39 -22.01 3.67 3.34
C ALA A 39 -23.44 4.29 3.28
N PRO A 40 -24.49 3.49 3.48
CA PRO A 40 -25.86 3.97 3.49
C PRO A 40 -26.11 4.94 4.66
N SER A 41 -27.25 5.64 4.64
CA SER A 41 -27.66 6.45 5.78
C SER A 41 -27.77 5.59 7.05
N PHE A 42 -27.20 6.08 8.15
CA PHE A 42 -27.32 5.45 9.48
C PHE A 42 -28.59 5.89 10.23
N GLY A 43 -29.51 6.59 9.55
CA GLY A 43 -30.73 7.17 10.11
C GLY A 43 -30.85 8.67 9.84
N GLY A 44 -32.01 9.25 10.13
CA GLY A 44 -32.32 10.66 9.83
C GLY A 44 -31.90 11.69 10.88
N PHE A 45 -31.30 11.26 11.99
CA PHE A 45 -30.80 12.18 13.01
C PHE A 45 -29.47 12.82 12.57
N LYS A 46 -29.24 14.07 12.96
CA LYS A 46 -27.99 14.78 12.65
C LYS A 46 -26.74 14.00 13.09
N SER A 47 -26.77 13.36 14.26
CA SER A 47 -25.65 12.55 14.76
C SER A 47 -25.33 11.33 13.88
N ALA A 48 -26.35 10.72 13.28
CA ALA A 48 -26.18 9.59 12.36
C ALA A 48 -25.53 10.03 11.05
N GLU A 49 -25.90 11.20 10.54
CA GLU A 49 -25.31 11.79 9.34
C GLU A 49 -23.87 12.28 9.57
N ASP A 50 -23.60 12.90 10.72
CA ASP A 50 -22.26 13.32 11.11
C ASP A 50 -21.33 12.08 11.26
N LEU A 51 -21.84 10.97 11.83
CA LEU A 51 -21.12 9.70 11.91
C LEU A 51 -20.83 9.11 10.53
N ARG A 52 -21.83 9.07 9.65
CA ARG A 52 -21.69 8.60 8.27
C ARG A 52 -20.61 9.39 7.54
N THR A 53 -20.64 10.71 7.65
CA THR A 53 -19.65 11.61 7.05
C THR A 53 -18.24 11.27 7.54
N GLY A 54 -18.08 11.05 8.86
CA GLY A 54 -16.79 10.64 9.43
C GLY A 54 -16.30 9.28 8.92
N PHE A 55 -17.20 8.30 8.77
CA PHE A 55 -16.86 6.99 8.20
C PHE A 55 -16.43 7.09 6.74
N VAL A 56 -17.19 7.81 5.91
CA VAL A 56 -16.87 8.02 4.50
C VAL A 56 -15.53 8.73 4.36
N HIS A 57 -15.27 9.76 5.16
CA HIS A 57 -14.00 10.48 5.15
C HIS A 57 -12.79 9.59 5.53
N LYS A 58 -12.96 8.70 6.52
CA LYS A 58 -11.93 7.72 6.89
C LYS A 58 -11.72 6.67 5.80
N ALA A 59 -12.78 6.29 5.10
CA ALA A 59 -12.71 5.31 4.02
C ALA A 59 -11.99 5.90 2.79
N ARG A 60 -12.32 7.15 2.41
CA ARG A 60 -11.86 7.77 1.16
C ARG A 60 -11.82 9.31 1.21
N GLY A 61 -11.02 9.90 0.32
CA GLY A 61 -11.07 11.33 0.00
C GLY A 61 -9.93 12.17 0.57
N THR A 62 -9.02 11.58 1.35
CA THR A 62 -7.74 12.19 1.74
C THR A 62 -6.59 11.23 1.50
N PRO A 63 -5.33 11.72 1.46
CA PRO A 63 -4.15 10.85 1.36
C PRO A 63 -4.00 9.84 2.51
N GLU A 64 -4.65 10.11 3.65
CA GLU A 64 -4.60 9.31 4.87
C GLU A 64 -5.80 8.36 5.00
N SER A 65 -6.82 8.55 4.16
CA SER A 65 -7.96 7.66 4.06
C SER A 65 -7.52 6.25 3.66
N LEU A 66 -8.27 5.25 4.14
CA LEU A 66 -7.90 3.84 4.01
C LEU A 66 -7.67 3.43 2.56
N PHE A 67 -8.57 3.79 1.65
CA PHE A 67 -8.47 3.44 0.23
C PHE A 67 -7.18 3.99 -0.40
N GLU A 68 -6.93 5.27 -0.23
CA GLU A 68 -5.76 5.97 -0.76
C GLU A 68 -4.46 5.40 -0.19
N ARG A 69 -4.46 5.06 1.11
CA ARG A 69 -3.28 4.48 1.76
C ARG A 69 -2.96 3.07 1.25
N LEU A 70 -3.99 2.24 1.03
CA LEU A 70 -3.83 0.92 0.42
C LEU A 70 -3.30 1.02 -1.02
N GLN A 71 -3.78 2.00 -1.80
CA GLN A 71 -3.29 2.25 -3.15
C GLN A 71 -1.82 2.72 -3.15
N GLN A 72 -1.42 3.57 -2.20
CA GLN A 72 -0.01 3.98 -2.05
C GLN A 72 0.88 2.79 -1.71
N PHE A 73 0.47 1.90 -0.81
CA PHE A 73 1.24 0.69 -0.51
C PHE A 73 1.30 -0.26 -1.69
N ALA A 74 0.21 -0.43 -2.44
CA ALA A 74 0.19 -1.23 -3.65
C ALA A 74 1.19 -0.70 -4.69
N ALA A 75 1.25 0.62 -4.90
CA ALA A 75 2.21 1.23 -5.82
C ALA A 75 3.68 0.97 -5.41
N VAL A 76 3.98 1.02 -4.11
CA VAL A 76 5.33 0.68 -3.61
C VAL A 76 5.66 -0.79 -3.84
N LEU A 77 4.71 -1.69 -3.59
CA LEU A 77 4.87 -3.14 -3.82
C LEU A 77 5.00 -3.50 -5.30
N GLU A 78 4.29 -2.78 -6.19
CA GLU A 78 4.45 -2.90 -7.65
C GLU A 78 5.87 -2.52 -8.06
N ASN A 79 6.37 -1.37 -7.59
CA ASN A 79 7.74 -0.95 -7.87
C ASN A 79 8.77 -1.97 -7.35
N MET A 80 8.57 -2.48 -6.13
CA MET A 80 9.42 -3.52 -5.55
C MET A 80 9.42 -4.78 -6.43
N ARG A 81 8.25 -5.27 -6.83
CA ARG A 81 8.10 -6.43 -7.71
C ARG A 81 8.84 -6.24 -9.03
N GLU A 82 8.65 -5.10 -9.69
CA GLU A 82 9.30 -4.77 -10.97
C GLU A 82 10.83 -4.69 -10.83
N THR A 83 11.29 -4.12 -9.73
CA THR A 83 12.71 -4.07 -9.36
C THR A 83 13.31 -5.48 -9.27
N PHE A 84 12.65 -6.40 -8.56
CA PHE A 84 13.14 -7.78 -8.44
C PHE A 84 13.06 -8.53 -9.76
N ALA A 85 11.97 -8.37 -10.52
CA ALA A 85 11.80 -9.01 -11.81
C ALA A 85 12.82 -8.55 -12.87
N SER A 86 13.33 -7.32 -12.77
CA SER A 86 14.34 -6.76 -13.68
C SER A 86 15.78 -7.20 -13.41
N GLY A 87 16.03 -7.93 -12.31
CA GLY A 87 17.16 -8.86 -12.16
C GLY A 87 18.59 -8.31 -12.01
N ASP A 88 18.96 -7.10 -12.44
CA ASP A 88 20.38 -6.65 -12.37
C ASP A 88 20.63 -5.17 -12.02
N GLU A 89 19.70 -4.23 -12.23
CA GLU A 89 19.93 -2.78 -11.94
C GLU A 89 19.06 -2.22 -10.81
N GLY A 90 17.86 -2.76 -10.60
CA GLY A 90 16.89 -2.18 -9.65
C GLY A 90 17.23 -2.40 -8.18
N PHE A 91 17.84 -3.54 -7.81
CA PHE A 91 17.99 -3.96 -6.41
C PHE A 91 18.76 -2.93 -5.54
N LEU A 92 19.75 -2.24 -6.12
CA LEU A 92 20.52 -1.21 -5.42
C LEU A 92 19.74 0.10 -5.19
N ALA A 93 18.69 0.37 -5.98
CA ALA A 93 17.87 1.57 -5.84
C ALA A 93 16.77 1.41 -4.77
N THR A 94 16.21 0.21 -4.63
CA THR A 94 15.04 -0.05 -3.76
C THR A 94 15.35 -0.05 -2.27
N GLU A 95 16.56 -0.45 -1.85
CA GLU A 95 17.02 -0.33 -0.45
C GLU A 95 17.01 1.13 0.04
N HIS A 96 17.34 2.08 -0.84
CA HIS A 96 17.40 3.50 -0.48
C HIS A 96 16.01 4.09 -0.26
N ASP A 97 15.03 3.75 -1.10
CA ASP A 97 13.69 4.32 -1.07
C ASP A 97 12.82 3.79 0.08
N TRP A 98 12.99 2.51 0.44
CA TRP A 98 12.25 1.87 1.53
C TRP A 98 12.50 2.55 2.89
N SER A 99 13.76 2.91 3.14
CA SER A 99 14.17 3.61 4.35
C SER A 99 13.49 4.99 4.48
N ALA A 100 13.24 5.69 3.37
CA ALA A 100 12.60 6.99 3.36
C ALA A 100 11.09 6.88 3.61
N VAL A 101 10.41 5.91 2.98
CA VAL A 101 8.95 5.72 3.11
C VAL A 101 8.55 5.27 4.52
N LEU A 102 9.33 4.37 5.14
CA LEU A 102 9.08 3.96 6.52
C LEU A 102 9.32 5.10 7.52
N ASN A 103 10.36 5.91 7.33
CA ASN A 103 10.64 7.06 8.18
C ASN A 103 9.59 8.17 8.04
N ALA A 104 8.99 8.33 6.85
CA ALA A 104 7.86 9.23 6.64
C ALA A 104 6.57 8.72 7.29
N SER A 105 6.35 7.39 7.27
CA SER A 105 5.16 6.76 7.84
C SER A 105 5.18 6.68 9.37
N GLY A 106 6.37 6.68 9.99
CA GLY A 106 6.55 6.64 11.44
C GLY A 106 6.43 7.99 12.17
N GLN A 107 6.41 9.13 11.44
CA GLN A 107 6.41 10.47 12.03
C GLN A 107 5.04 11.17 12.09
N GLY A 108 3.98 10.55 11.55
CA GLY A 108 2.61 11.12 11.52
C GLY A 108 1.72 10.80 12.72
N GLY A 109 2.22 10.05 13.71
CA GLY A 109 1.44 9.64 14.89
C GLY A 109 1.82 10.42 16.15
N ARG A 110 1.35 11.66 16.31
CA ARG A 110 1.32 12.39 17.58
C ARG A 110 0.00 13.12 17.77
#